data_AF-A0A6J4UZ61-F1
#
_entry.id   AF-A0A6J4UZ61-F1
#
_cell.length_a   1.000
_cell.length_b   1.000
_cell.length_c   1.000
_cell.angle_alpha   90.00
_cell.angle_beta   90.00
_cell.angle_gamma   90.00
#
_symmetry.space_group_name_H-M   'P 1'
#
loop_
_entity.id
_entity.type
_entity.pdbx_description
1 polymer ?
#
loop_
_entity_poly.entity_id
_entity_poly.type
_entity_poly.pdbx_seq_one_letter_code
_entity_poly.pdbx_strand_id
1 'polypeptide(L)' 'MDALHLFGFRYDAVHAGFVDDLLDALSDEQIRARPHGLNSIAWLLWHGDRVEDVAVNRFVADRPQVLLAGD' A
#
# COMPACT_ATOMS: atom_id res chain seq x y z
N MET A 1 7.61 -19.31 13.98
CA MET A 1 7.04 -18.26 13.11
C MET A 1 5.97 -17.55 13.91
N ASP A 2 6.16 -16.28 14.26
CA ASP A 2 5.11 -15.46 14.86
C ASP A 2 4.34 -14.67 13.78
N ALA A 3 3.27 -13.97 14.19
CA ALA A 3 2.39 -13.24 13.28
C ALA A 3 3.11 -12.11 12.52
N LEU A 4 4.09 -11.45 13.14
CA LEU A 4 4.86 -10.38 12.52
C LEU A 4 5.81 -10.96 11.46
N HIS A 5 6.43 -12.09 11.76
CA HIS A 5 7.32 -12.78 10.83
C HIS A 5 6.57 -13.38 9.64
N LEU A 6 5.33 -13.84 9.84
CA LEU A 6 4.43 -14.26 8.75
C LEU A 6 4.04 -13.08 7.84
N PHE A 7 3.79 -11.91 8.41
CA PHE A 7 3.47 -10.69 7.67
C PHE A 7 4.66 -10.20 6.84
N GLY A 8 5.84 -10.15 7.44
CA GLY A 8 7.09 -9.75 6.76
C GLY A 8 7.53 -10.70 5.64
N PHE A 9 7.26 -12.01 5.77
CA PHE A 9 7.70 -13.00 4.78
C PHE A 9 7.13 -12.77 3.37
N ARG A 10 5.95 -12.15 3.26
CA ARG A 10 5.34 -11.83 1.96
C ARG A 10 5.50 -10.36 1.57
N TYR A 11 5.86 -9.50 2.52
CA TYR A 11 5.97 -8.07 2.31
C TYR A 11 6.93 -7.74 1.17
N ASP A 12 8.17 -8.24 1.23
CA ASP A 12 9.18 -7.97 0.20
C ASP A 12 8.77 -8.50 -1.17
N ALA A 13 8.17 -9.69 -1.23
CA ALA A 13 7.72 -10.30 -2.47
C ALA A 13 6.55 -9.54 -3.11
N VAL A 14 5.66 -8.95 -2.30
CA VAL A 14 4.54 -8.13 -2.78
C VAL A 14 5.03 -6.76 -3.24
N HIS A 15 5.84 -6.07 -2.43
CA HIS A 15 6.28 -4.72 -2.76
C HIS A 15 7.29 -4.72 -3.92
N ALA A 16 8.40 -5.47 -3.79
CA ALA A 16 9.45 -5.43 -4.80
C ALA A 16 9.10 -6.22 -6.06
N GLY A 17 8.50 -7.41 -5.91
CA GLY A 17 8.29 -8.32 -7.04
C GLY A 17 6.97 -8.16 -7.77
N PHE A 18 5.99 -7.46 -7.18
CA PHE A 18 4.66 -7.34 -7.78
C PHE A 18 4.22 -5.90 -7.98
N VAL A 19 4.40 -5.02 -6.99
CA VAL A 19 4.00 -3.62 -7.12
C VAL A 19 4.96 -2.86 -8.00
N ASP A 20 6.27 -2.93 -7.74
CA ASP A 20 7.27 -2.17 -8.51
C ASP A 20 7.30 -2.60 -9.98
N ASP A 21 7.41 -3.91 -10.25
CA ASP A 21 7.39 -4.47 -11.62
C ASP A 21 6.10 -4.11 -12.38
N LEU A 22 4.95 -4.09 -11.71
CA LEU A 22 3.68 -3.70 -12.32
C LEU A 22 3.65 -2.21 -12.67
N LEU A 23 4.15 -1.35 -11.78
CA LEU A 23 4.12 0.10 -11.98
C LEU A 23 5.13 0.54 -13.06
N ASP A 24 6.31 -0.09 -13.13
CA ASP A 24 7.32 0.18 -14.15
C ASP A 24 6.81 -0.13 -15.57
N ALA A 25 5.86 -1.05 -15.70
CA ALA A 25 5.24 -1.40 -16.98
C ALA A 25 4.10 -0.46 -17.41
N LEU A 26 3.73 0.53 -16.58
CA LEU A 26 2.57 1.39 -16.80
C LEU A 26 2.98 2.85 -16.93
N SER A 27 2.29 3.58 -17.82
CA SER A 27 2.41 5.03 -17.86
C SER A 27 1.64 5.68 -16.70
N ASP A 28 2.09 6.87 -16.35
CA ASP A 28 1.42 7.78 -15.42
C ASP A 28 -0.08 8.01 -15.73
N GLU A 29 -0.44 8.06 -17.01
CA GLU A 29 -1.83 8.18 -17.46
C GLU A 29 -2.63 6.90 -17.15
N GLN A 30 -2.04 5.72 -17.42
CA GLN A 30 -2.67 4.44 -17.12
C GLN A 30 -2.85 4.23 -15.62
N ILE A 31 -1.88 4.63 -14.80
CA ILE A 31 -1.95 4.56 -13.34
C ILE A 31 -3.11 5.41 -12.79
N ARG A 32 -3.37 6.56 -13.42
CA ARG A 32 -4.45 7.49 -13.02
C ARG A 32 -5.80 7.19 -13.68
N ALA A 33 -5.85 6.31 -14.67
CA ALA A 33 -7.07 5.98 -15.40
C ALA A 33 -8.13 5.32 -14.49
N ARG A 34 -9.40 5.57 -14.79
CA ARG A 34 -10.57 5.04 -14.07
C ARG A 34 -11.42 4.17 -15.01
N PRO A 35 -11.01 2.93 -15.30
CA PRO A 35 -11.74 2.06 -16.21
C PRO A 35 -13.16 1.84 -15.69
N HIS A 36 -14.15 2.03 -16.56
CA HIS A 36 -15.57 1.90 -16.23
C HIS A 36 -16.03 2.77 -15.04
N GLY A 37 -15.33 3.88 -14.76
CA GLY A 37 -15.63 4.75 -13.62
C GLY A 37 -15.22 4.17 -12.25
N LEU A 38 -14.53 3.03 -12.22
CA LEU A 38 -14.01 2.43 -10.98
C LEU A 38 -12.78 3.19 -10.45
N ASN A 39 -12.24 2.74 -9.33
CA ASN A 39 -11.05 3.32 -8.74
C ASN A 39 -9.83 3.08 -9.63
N SER A 40 -8.94 4.08 -9.69
CA SER A 40 -7.67 3.97 -10.40
C SER A 40 -6.67 3.13 -9.62
N ILE A 41 -5.58 2.72 -10.28
CA ILE A 41 -4.47 2.03 -9.61
C ILE A 41 -3.88 2.91 -8.53
N ALA A 42 -3.66 4.21 -8.81
CA ALA A 42 -3.22 5.17 -7.80
C ALA A 42 -4.13 5.21 -6.56
N TRP A 43 -5.46 5.17 -6.76
CA TRP A 43 -6.40 5.16 -5.65
C TRP A 43 -6.32 3.87 -4.85
N LEU A 44 -6.21 2.72 -5.53
CA LEU A 44 -6.15 1.41 -4.87
C LEU A 44 -4.90 1.26 -4.01
N LEU A 45 -3.74 1.67 -4.52
CA LEU A 45 -2.48 1.66 -3.78
C LEU A 45 -2.56 2.59 -2.56
N TRP A 46 -2.94 3.86 -2.78
CA TRP A 46 -3.11 4.81 -1.69
C TRP A 46 -4.11 4.30 -0.64
N HIS A 47 -5.23 3.73 -1.07
CA HIS A 47 -6.25 3.23 -0.15
C HIS A 47 -5.76 2.04 0.66
N GLY A 48 -5.05 1.09 0.03
CA GLY A 48 -4.44 -0.05 0.71
C GLY A 48 -3.45 0.40 1.78
N ASP A 49 -2.50 1.25 1.40
CA ASP A 49 -1.48 1.79 2.30
C ASP A 49 -2.12 2.61 3.43
N ARG A 50 -3.20 3.36 3.14
CA ARG A 50 -3.94 4.13 4.14
C ARG A 50 -4.61 3.24 5.19
N VAL A 51 -5.16 2.10 4.76
CA VAL A 51 -5.76 1.12 5.67
C VAL A 51 -4.69 0.45 6.52
N GLU A 52 -3.55 0.09 5.92
CA GLU A 52 -2.42 -0.49 6.65
C GLU A 52 -1.85 0.47 7.70
N ASP A 53 -1.63 1.73 7.35
CA ASP A 53 -1.17 2.78 8.28
C ASP A 53 -2.12 2.89 9.48
N VAL A 54 -3.44 2.97 9.25
CA VAL A 54 -4.43 3.02 10.32
C VAL A 54 -4.40 1.74 11.17
N ALA A 55 -4.37 0.56 10.54
CA ALA A 55 -4.42 -0.72 11.22
C ALA A 55 -3.18 -0.94 12.10
N VAL A 56 -2.00 -0.81 11.51
CA VAL A 56 -0.73 -1.12 12.17
C VAL A 56 -0.37 -0.02 13.17
N ASN A 57 -0.33 1.25 12.77
CA ASN A 57 0.13 2.30 13.69
C ASN A 57 -0.85 2.50 14.84
N ARG A 58 -2.16 2.57 14.58
CA ARG A 58 -3.10 2.86 15.68
C ARG A 58 -3.37 1.68 16.58
N PHE A 59 -3.53 0.47 16.04
CA PHE A 59 -4.04 -0.67 16.81
C PHE A 59 -2.99 -1.70 17.19
N VAL A 60 -1.86 -1.76 16.47
CA VAL A 60 -0.76 -2.71 16.79
C VAL A 60 0.37 -2.01 17.53
N ALA A 61 0.83 -0.86 17.02
CA ALA A 61 2.01 -0.17 17.55
C ALA A 61 1.70 0.96 18.55
N ASP A 62 0.42 1.36 18.67
CA ASP A 62 -0.05 2.53 19.44
C ASP A 62 0.74 3.82 19.12
N ARG A 63 0.94 4.07 17.82
CA ARG A 63 1.63 5.23 17.25
C ARG A 63 0.67 6.10 16.43
N PRO A 64 1.00 7.38 16.22
CA PRO A 64 0.30 8.20 15.23
C PRO A 64 0.35 7.57 13.83
N GLN A 65 -0.70 7.80 13.04
CA GLN A 65 -0.73 7.49 11.61
C GLN A 65 0.31 8.34 10.88
N VAL A 66 1.01 7.76 9.90
CA VAL A 66 2.09 8.44 9.15
C VAL A 66 1.60 9.73 8.50
N LEU A 67 0.41 9.71 7.89
CA LEU A 67 -0.15 10.89 7.21
C LEU A 67 -0.63 12.00 8.16
N LEU A 68 -0.76 11.72 9.45
CA LEU A 68 -1.13 12.70 10.48
C LEU A 68 0.08 13.19 11.26
N ALA A 69 1.19 12.47 11.18
CA ALA A 69 2.43 12.75 11.89
C ALA A 69 3.27 13.83 11.19
N GLY A 70 2.65 14.74 10.42
CA GLY A 70 3.33 15.71 9.55
C GLY A 70 4.57 16.35 10.18
N ASP A 71 5.57 16.61 9.33
CA ASP A 71 6.87 17.22 9.69
C ASP A 71 6.75 18.48 10.58
#